data_AF-A0A0D8LA10-F1
#
_entry.id   AF-A0A0D8LA10-F1
#
_cell.length_a   1.000
_cell.length_b   1.000
_cell.length_c   1.000
_cell.angle_alpha   90.00
_cell.angle_beta   90.00
_cell.angle_gamma   90.00
#
_symmetry.space_group_name_H-M   'P 1'
#
loop_
_entity.id
_entity.type
_entity.pdbx_description
1 polymer ?
#
loop_
_entity_poly.entity_id
_entity_poly.type
_entity_poly.pdbx_seq_one_letter_code
_entity_poly.pdbx_strand_id
1 'polypeptide(L)'
;MEKLRHTLLKLQELLNQMDSLLVEEIKQLSSFRINPVALQPISDNKSRILSAINFYDNQRKQLEKQGQFSAPYSNSPKLSNLWSSIVSQTKNANELNQKSYALLELHMQKMQEFKKMVKDLEKKNAMYASSGKTEQENTGQMYNISI
;
A
#
# COMPACT_ATOMS: atom_id res chain seq x y z
N MET A 1 29.04 -12.21 19.42
CA MET A 1 27.74 -12.26 20.14
C MET A 1 27.11 -10.88 20.34
N GLU A 2 27.82 -9.89 20.90
CA GLU A 2 27.27 -8.54 21.14
C GLU A 2 26.78 -7.83 19.86
N LYS A 3 27.53 -7.87 18.75
CA LYS A 3 27.11 -7.27 17.47
C LYS A 3 25.80 -7.86 16.92
N LEU A 4 25.65 -9.19 16.99
CA LEU A 4 24.43 -9.87 16.57
C LEU A 4 23.22 -9.48 17.44
N ARG A 5 23.42 -9.36 18.76
CA ARG A 5 22.38 -8.88 19.67
C ARG A 5 21.92 -7.46 19.33
N HIS A 6 22.86 -6.57 19.03
CA HIS A 6 22.52 -5.20 18.61
C HIS A 6 21.77 -5.16 17.28
N THR A 7 22.18 -5.97 16.30
CA THR A 7 21.46 -6.11 15.01
C THR A 7 20.03 -6.60 15.21
N LEU A 8 19.81 -7.61 16.06
CA LEU A 8 18.47 -8.13 16.36
C LEU A 8 17.59 -7.10 17.09
N LEU A 9 18.14 -6.38 18.06
CA LEU A 9 17.42 -5.31 18.75
C LEU A 9 17.02 -4.19 17.78
N LYS A 10 17.91 -3.79 16.87
CA LYS A 10 17.58 -2.80 15.84
C LYS A 10 16.52 -3.29 14.86
N LEU A 11 16.56 -4.56 14.49
CA LEU A 11 15.54 -5.15 13.63
C LEU A 11 14.17 -5.21 14.34
N GLN A 12 14.14 -5.52 15.63
CA GLN A 12 12.93 -5.47 16.45
C GLN A 12 12.36 -4.04 16.56
N GLU A 13 13.22 -3.04 16.78
CA GLU A 13 12.82 -1.63 16.86
C GLU A 13 12.20 -1.15 15.53
N LEU A 14 12.79 -1.54 14.40
CA LEU A 14 12.27 -1.22 13.08
C LEU A 14 10.93 -1.91 12.78
N LEU A 15 10.76 -3.16 13.20
CA LEU A 15 9.50 -3.88 13.06
C LEU A 15 8.38 -3.22 13.89
N ASN A 16 8.66 -2.76 15.11
CA ASN A 16 7.68 -2.02 15.92
C ASN A 16 7.25 -0.70 15.25
N GLN A 17 8.20 0.00 14.63
CA GLN A 17 7.91 1.21 13.85
C GLN A 17 7.08 0.89 12.60
N MET A 18 7.38 -0.22 11.91
CA MET A 18 6.61 -0.70 10.77
C MET A 18 5.16 -1.01 11.15
N ASP A 19 4.93 -1.73 12.25
CA ASP A 19 3.60 -2.08 12.74
C ASP A 19 2.76 -0.81 13.02
N SER A 20 3.36 0.17 13.69
CA SER A 20 2.69 1.45 13.99
C SER A 20 2.30 2.21 12.72
N LEU A 21 3.18 2.22 11.72
CA LEU A 21 2.91 2.86 10.43
C LEU A 21 1.82 2.11 9.63
N LEU A 22 1.82 0.78 9.65
CA LEU A 22 0.80 -0.02 8.96
C LEU A 22 -0.59 0.17 9.57
N VAL A 23 -0.67 0.31 10.90
CA VAL A 23 -1.94 0.64 11.57
C VAL A 23 -2.45 2.01 11.14
N GLU A 24 -1.57 3.01 11.06
CA GLU A 24 -1.93 4.34 10.58
C GLU A 24 -2.32 4.32 9.09
N GLU A 25 -1.61 3.55 8.25
CA GLU A 25 -1.94 3.33 6.84
C GLU A 25 -3.36 2.76 6.69
N ILE A 26 -3.70 1.70 7.43
CA ILE A 26 -5.04 1.10 7.44
C ILE A 26 -6.10 2.09 7.92
N LYS A 27 -5.79 2.93 8.92
CA LYS A 27 -6.70 3.95 9.42
C LYS A 27 -6.99 5.04 8.37
N GLN A 28 -5.97 5.47 7.63
CA GLN A 28 -6.13 6.43 6.54
C GLN A 28 -6.89 5.79 5.36
N LEU A 29 -6.63 4.53 5.04
CA LEU A 29 -7.33 3.80 3.98
C LEU A 29 -8.77 3.40 4.36
N SER A 30 -9.08 3.19 5.62
CA SER A 30 -10.45 2.89 6.09
C SER A 30 -11.33 4.14 6.19
N SER A 31 -10.74 5.33 6.12
CA SER A 31 -11.48 6.59 6.12
C SER A 31 -12.33 6.75 4.83
N PHE A 32 -13.49 7.40 4.96
CA PHE A 32 -14.45 7.56 3.86
C PHE A 32 -13.88 8.31 2.64
N ARG A 33 -12.88 9.18 2.85
CA ARG A 33 -12.10 9.80 1.76
C ARG A 33 -10.62 9.53 1.99
N ILE A 34 -9.98 8.95 0.99
CA ILE A 34 -8.53 8.81 0.94
C ILE A 34 -7.91 10.21 0.86
N ASN A 35 -7.00 10.52 1.78
CA ASN A 35 -6.13 11.69 1.67
C ASN A 35 -4.77 11.27 1.05
N PRO A 36 -4.56 11.45 -0.26
CA PRO A 36 -3.32 11.03 -0.92
C PRO A 36 -2.08 11.75 -0.36
N VAL A 37 -2.24 12.97 0.16
CA VAL A 37 -1.15 13.74 0.78
C VAL A 37 -0.72 13.12 2.11
N ALA A 38 -1.63 12.47 2.84
CA ALA A 38 -1.31 11.76 4.08
C ALA A 38 -0.70 10.37 3.82
N LEU A 39 -1.06 9.71 2.71
CA LEU A 39 -0.53 8.39 2.36
C LEU A 39 0.89 8.42 1.79
N GLN A 40 1.24 9.47 1.06
CA GLN A 40 2.58 9.62 0.48
C GLN A 40 3.72 9.47 1.53
N PRO A 41 3.76 10.24 2.63
CA PRO A 41 4.81 10.11 3.63
C PRO A 41 4.78 8.76 4.37
N ILE A 42 3.61 8.12 4.48
CA ILE A 42 3.48 6.78 5.08
C ILE A 42 4.16 5.74 4.15
N SER A 43 3.90 5.80 2.85
CA SER A 43 4.53 4.94 1.84
C SER A 43 6.04 5.14 1.76
N ASP A 44 6.50 6.39 1.83
CA ASP A 44 7.93 6.71 1.80
C ASP A 44 8.65 6.17 3.04
N ASN A 45 8.05 6.34 4.23
CA ASN A 45 8.59 5.80 5.48
C ASN A 45 8.60 4.27 5.50
N LYS A 46 7.56 3.63 4.98
CA LYS A 46 7.48 2.16 4.81
C LYS A 46 8.62 1.64 3.95
N SER A 47 8.89 2.28 2.81
CA SER A 47 9.99 1.94 1.92
C SER A 47 11.37 2.09 2.59
N ARG A 48 11.54 3.15 3.40
CA ARG A 48 12.76 3.37 4.18
C ARG A 48 12.97 2.29 5.25
N ILE A 49 11.92 1.95 6.01
CA ILE A 49 11.98 0.93 7.06
C ILE A 49 12.23 -0.46 6.46
N LEU A 50 11.56 -0.81 5.35
CA LEU A 50 11.82 -2.07 4.65
C LEU A 50 13.27 -2.17 4.17
N SER A 51 13.81 -1.08 3.64
CA SER A 51 15.22 -1.03 3.23
C SER A 51 16.16 -1.23 4.42
N ALA A 52 15.85 -0.62 5.56
CA ALA A 52 16.60 -0.81 6.81
C ALA A 52 16.50 -2.24 7.34
N ILE A 53 15.30 -2.85 7.35
CA ILE A 53 15.08 -4.25 7.74
C ILE A 53 15.93 -5.17 6.85
N ASN A 54 15.91 -4.96 5.53
CA ASN A 54 16.72 -5.75 4.60
C ASN A 54 18.23 -5.59 4.87
N PHE A 55 18.70 -4.38 5.17
CA PHE A 55 20.09 -4.15 5.55
C PHE A 55 20.47 -4.93 6.81
N TYR A 56 19.66 -4.86 7.87
CA TYR A 56 19.95 -5.56 9.12
C TYR A 56 19.79 -7.09 9.01
N ASP A 57 18.88 -7.60 8.18
CA ASP A 57 18.78 -9.04 7.92
C ASP A 57 20.00 -9.56 7.14
N ASN A 58 20.50 -8.79 6.15
CA ASN A 58 21.74 -9.14 5.47
C ASN A 58 22.95 -9.09 6.41
N GLN A 59 23.01 -8.08 7.29
CA GLN A 59 24.04 -8.01 8.32
C GLN A 59 23.95 -9.20 9.29
N ARG A 60 22.75 -9.61 9.69
CA ARG A 60 22.51 -10.80 10.50
C ARG A 60 23.06 -12.06 9.81
N LYS A 61 22.69 -12.29 8.54
CA LYS A 61 23.18 -13.42 7.72
C LYS A 61 24.71 -13.45 7.59
N GLN A 62 25.35 -12.28 7.45
CA GLN A 62 26.81 -12.18 7.40
C GLN A 62 27.44 -12.55 8.74
N LEU A 63 26.90 -12.05 9.86
CA LEU A 63 27.38 -12.38 11.20
C LEU A 63 27.17 -13.87 11.54
N GLU A 64 26.07 -14.46 11.07
CA GLU A 64 25.80 -15.90 11.19
C GLU A 64 26.85 -16.74 10.44
N LYS A 65 27.13 -16.39 9.18
CA LYS A 65 28.17 -17.06 8.38
C LYS A 65 29.56 -16.95 9.01
N GLN A 66 29.90 -15.78 9.55
CA GLN A 66 31.20 -15.55 10.20
C GLN A 66 31.34 -16.28 11.54
N GLY A 67 30.23 -16.43 12.27
CA GLY A 67 30.24 -17.02 13.61
C GLY A 67 29.88 -18.51 13.68
N GLN A 68 29.53 -19.15 12.56
CA GLN A 68 28.94 -20.51 12.54
C GLN A 68 27.73 -20.66 13.49
N PHE A 69 26.96 -19.58 13.65
CA PHE A 69 25.71 -19.59 14.40
C PHE A 69 24.56 -19.51 13.41
N SER A 70 23.47 -20.24 13.67
CA SER A 70 22.25 -20.17 12.88
C SER A 70 21.05 -19.90 13.78
N ALA A 71 20.15 -19.03 13.34
CA ALA A 71 18.78 -19.00 13.85
C ALA A 71 18.20 -20.42 13.83
N PRO A 72 17.50 -20.89 14.87
CA PRO A 72 16.87 -20.14 15.97
C PRO A 72 17.77 -19.87 17.20
N TYR A 73 19.09 -19.91 17.04
CA TYR A 73 20.07 -19.63 18.09
C TYR A 73 19.89 -20.50 19.35
N SER A 74 19.69 -21.80 19.15
CA SER A 74 19.39 -22.80 20.21
C SER A 74 20.39 -22.78 21.36
N ASN A 75 21.63 -22.33 21.10
CA ASN A 75 22.70 -22.23 22.08
C ASN A 75 22.56 -21.01 23.02
N SER A 76 21.61 -20.10 22.78
CA SER A 76 21.38 -18.92 23.62
C SER A 76 19.89 -18.62 23.79
N PRO A 77 19.29 -18.89 24.97
CA PRO A 77 17.88 -18.66 25.22
C PRO A 77 17.45 -17.19 25.00
N LYS A 78 18.34 -16.24 25.34
CA LYS A 78 18.07 -14.80 25.15
C LYS A 78 17.93 -14.43 23.67
N LEU A 79 18.81 -14.95 22.82
CA LEU A 79 18.77 -14.70 21.37
C LEU A 79 17.61 -15.43 20.71
N SER A 80 17.29 -16.64 21.17
CA SER A 80 16.15 -17.41 20.69
C SER A 80 14.82 -16.70 20.96
N ASN A 81 14.62 -16.17 22.18
CA ASN A 81 13.42 -15.39 22.52
C ASN A 81 13.29 -14.10 21.69
N LEU A 82 14.41 -13.40 21.48
CA LEU A 82 14.46 -12.21 20.59
C LEU A 82 14.07 -12.58 19.16
N TRP A 83 14.62 -13.68 18.64
CA TRP A 83 14.31 -14.16 17.29
C TRP A 83 12.84 -14.55 17.14
N SER A 84 12.27 -15.29 18.09
CA SER A 84 10.83 -15.62 18.07
C SER A 84 9.95 -14.37 18.08
N SER A 85 10.33 -13.34 18.85
CA SER A 85 9.60 -12.07 18.87
C SER A 85 9.65 -11.37 17.50
N ILE A 86 10.83 -11.30 16.88
CA ILE A 86 11.04 -10.75 15.54
C ILE A 86 10.20 -11.49 14.49
N VAL A 87 10.19 -12.83 14.52
CA VAL A 87 9.42 -13.66 13.60
C VAL A 87 7.92 -13.39 13.76
N SER A 88 7.44 -13.34 15.00
CA SER A 88 6.03 -13.03 15.30
C SER A 88 5.63 -11.63 14.80
N GLN A 89 6.47 -10.62 15.02
CA GLN A 89 6.22 -9.25 14.55
C GLN A 89 6.26 -9.15 13.03
N THR A 90 7.20 -9.84 12.37
CA THR A 90 7.27 -9.88 10.91
C THR A 90 6.00 -10.50 10.31
N LYS A 91 5.47 -11.54 10.95
CA LYS A 91 4.20 -12.16 10.53
C LYS A 91 3.03 -11.19 10.68
N ASN A 92 2.94 -10.50 11.82
CA ASN A 92 1.91 -9.49 12.06
C ASN A 92 1.98 -8.34 11.04
N ALA A 93 3.18 -7.80 10.81
CA ALA A 93 3.41 -6.75 9.81
C ALA A 93 2.99 -7.21 8.40
N ASN A 94 3.26 -8.47 8.03
CA ASN A 94 2.83 -9.01 6.74
C ASN A 94 1.30 -9.12 6.64
N GLU A 95 0.62 -9.57 7.70
CA GLU A 95 -0.85 -9.63 7.75
C GLU A 95 -1.48 -8.23 7.65
N LEU A 96 -0.94 -7.23 8.36
CA LEU A 96 -1.39 -5.83 8.25
C LEU A 96 -1.13 -5.27 6.85
N ASN A 97 0.02 -5.57 6.25
CA ASN A 97 0.34 -5.14 4.89
C ASN A 97 -0.63 -5.74 3.85
N GLN A 98 -1.00 -7.01 4.00
CA GLN A 98 -2.02 -7.64 3.14
C GLN A 98 -3.40 -6.98 3.29
N LYS A 99 -3.79 -6.62 4.50
CA LYS A 99 -5.04 -5.88 4.75
C LYS A 99 -5.01 -4.49 4.09
N SER A 100 -3.90 -3.77 4.24
CA SER A 100 -3.68 -2.46 3.60
C SER A 100 -3.81 -2.56 2.08
N TYR A 101 -3.20 -3.58 1.47
CA TYR A 101 -3.30 -3.84 0.03
C TYR A 101 -4.75 -4.10 -0.41
N ALA A 102 -5.48 -4.97 0.28
CA ALA A 102 -6.87 -5.29 -0.06
C ALA A 102 -7.80 -4.05 0.02
N LEU A 103 -7.59 -3.18 1.01
CA LEU A 103 -8.34 -1.91 1.11
C LEU A 103 -8.02 -0.98 -0.06
N LEU A 104 -6.74 -0.87 -0.43
CA LEU A 104 -6.31 -0.04 -1.55
C LEU A 104 -6.89 -0.54 -2.88
N GLU A 105 -6.90 -1.86 -3.11
CA GLU A 105 -7.56 -2.47 -4.28
C GLU A 105 -9.05 -2.14 -4.34
N LEU A 106 -9.77 -2.26 -3.22
CA LEU A 106 -11.19 -1.92 -3.15
C LEU A 106 -11.45 -0.46 -3.54
N HIS A 107 -10.59 0.46 -3.08
CA HIS A 107 -10.70 1.87 -3.42
C HIS A 107 -10.39 2.15 -4.90
N MET A 108 -9.37 1.47 -5.46
CA MET A 108 -9.07 1.58 -6.89
C MET A 108 -10.23 1.08 -7.74
N GLN A 109 -10.87 -0.03 -7.36
CA GLN A 109 -12.05 -0.55 -8.05
C GLN A 109 -13.21 0.46 -8.01
N LYS A 110 -13.56 0.98 -6.83
CA LYS A 110 -14.62 2.00 -6.68
C LYS A 110 -14.33 3.27 -7.47
N MET A 111 -13.07 3.72 -7.50
CA MET A 111 -12.68 4.90 -8.28
C MET A 111 -12.79 4.64 -9.79
N GLN A 112 -12.46 3.44 -10.26
CA GLN A 112 -12.65 3.06 -11.67
C GLN A 112 -14.13 2.99 -12.04
N GLU A 113 -14.98 2.43 -11.19
CA GLU A 113 -16.44 2.39 -11.37
C GLU A 113 -17.03 3.80 -11.40
N PHE A 114 -16.64 4.66 -10.46
CA PHE A 114 -17.06 6.05 -10.44
C PHE A 114 -16.63 6.78 -11.71
N LYS A 115 -15.38 6.58 -12.17
CA LYS A 115 -14.89 7.17 -13.43
C LYS A 115 -15.67 6.67 -14.64
N LYS A 116 -16.06 5.39 -14.68
CA LYS A 116 -16.94 4.85 -15.74
C LYS A 116 -18.31 5.51 -15.70
N MET A 117 -18.93 5.59 -14.51
CA MET A 117 -20.24 6.24 -14.33
C MET A 117 -20.20 7.72 -14.74
N VAL A 118 -19.18 8.48 -14.35
CA VAL A 118 -19.00 9.88 -14.77
C VAL A 118 -18.84 9.97 -16.28
N LYS A 119 -18.02 9.11 -16.90
CA LYS A 119 -17.84 9.08 -18.36
C LYS A 119 -19.13 8.71 -19.10
N ASP A 120 -19.92 7.79 -18.56
CA ASP A 120 -21.20 7.38 -19.14
C ASP A 120 -22.27 8.48 -18.97
N LEU A 121 -22.23 9.21 -17.85
CA LEU A 121 -23.04 10.41 -17.63
C LEU A 121 -22.61 11.57 -18.54
N GLU A 122 -21.32 11.79 -18.75
CA GLU A 122 -20.80 12.75 -19.73
C GLU A 122 -21.29 12.41 -21.14
N LYS A 123 -21.23 11.14 -21.55
CA LYS A 123 -21.77 10.68 -22.84
C LYS A 123 -23.28 10.82 -22.94
N LYS A 124 -24.02 10.59 -21.85
CA LYS A 124 -25.49 10.67 -21.82
C LYS A 124 -26.01 12.12 -21.70
N ASN A 125 -25.26 12.99 -21.02
CA ASN A 125 -25.53 14.42 -20.87
C ASN A 125 -24.87 15.28 -21.97
N ALA A 126 -24.13 14.67 -22.89
CA ALA A 126 -23.66 15.29 -24.13
C ALA A 126 -24.81 15.62 -25.12
N MET A 127 -26.03 15.90 -24.64
CA MET A 127 -27.02 16.63 -25.43
C MET A 127 -26.56 18.07 -25.72
N TYR A 128 -25.65 18.60 -24.91
CA TYR A 128 -24.94 19.84 -25.19
C TYR A 128 -23.44 19.55 -25.16
N ALA A 129 -22.78 19.68 -26.32
CA ALA A 129 -21.33 19.67 -26.36
C ALA A 129 -20.78 20.81 -25.47
N SER A 130 -19.55 20.69 -24.99
CA SER A 130 -18.83 21.77 -24.27
C SER A 130 -18.70 23.08 -25.05
N SER A 131 -19.11 23.10 -26.32
CA SER A 131 -19.28 24.28 -27.19
C SER A 131 -20.67 24.94 -27.12
N GLY A 132 -21.60 24.43 -26.30
CA GLY A 132 -22.97 24.94 -26.17
C GLY A 132 -23.87 24.67 -27.38
N LYS A 133 -23.45 23.82 -28.32
CA LYS A 133 -24.24 23.45 -29.50
C LYS A 133 -24.85 22.06 -29.33
N THR A 134 -26.15 21.97 -29.59
CA THR A 134 -26.88 20.70 -29.75
C THR A 134 -26.46 20.04 -31.06
N GLU A 135 -25.99 18.79 -31.00
CA GLU A 135 -25.94 17.93 -32.19
C GLU A 135 -27.36 17.53 -32.57
N GLN A 136 -28.04 18.45 -33.25
CA GLN A 136 -29.08 18.11 -34.22
C GLN A 136 -28.68 18.76 -35.54
N GLU A 137 -27.68 18.19 -36.22
CA GLU A 137 -27.79 18.13 -37.67
C GLU A 137 -28.76 16.99 -37.99
N ASN A 138 -30.03 17.25 -37.69
CA ASN A 138 -31.12 16.51 -38.29
C ASN A 138 -31.09 16.95 -39.76
N THR A 139 -30.49 16.11 -40.59
CA THR A 139 -30.60 16.16 -42.05
C THR A 139 -32.01 16.62 -42.40
N GLY A 140 -32.12 17.80 -43.01
CA GLY A 140 -33.39 18.31 -43.50
C GLY A 140 -33.99 17.29 -44.44
N GLN A 141 -34.95 16.51 -43.95
CA GLN A 141 -35.95 15.91 -44.81
C GLN A 141 -36.73 17.09 -45.39
N MET A 142 -36.35 17.51 -46.59
CA MET A 142 -37.20 18.26 -47.48
C MET A 142 -38.53 17.51 -47.59
N TYR A 143 -39.53 17.94 -46.82
CA TYR A 143 -40.92 17.66 -47.17
C TYR A 143 -41.23 18.55 -48.37
N ASN A 144 -41.23 17.94 -49.56
CA ASN A 144 -41.82 18.55 -50.74
C ASN A 144 -43.32 18.66 -50.51
N ILE A 145 -43.79 19.86 -50.20
CA ILE A 145 -45.21 20.20 -50.21
C ILE A 145 -45.46 20.88 -51.54
N SER A 146 -46.02 20.15 -52.50
CA SER A 146 -46.61 20.73 -53.71
C SER A 146 -48.00 21.26 -53.36
N ILE A 147 -48.26 22.53 -53.66
CA ILE A 147 -49.59 23.14 -53.76
C ILE A 147 -49.80 23.49 -55.23
#